data_AF-A0AAN4IF01-F1
#
_entry.id   AF-A0AAN4IF01-F1
#
_cell.length_a   1.000
_cell.length_b   1.000
_cell.length_c   1.000
_cell.angle_alpha   90.00
_cell.angle_beta   90.00
_cell.angle_gamma   90.00
#
_symmetry.space_group_name_H-M   'P 1'
#
loop_
_entity.id
_entity.type
_entity.pdbx_description
1 polymer ?
#
loop_
_entity_poly.entity_id
_entity_poly.type
_entity_poly.pdbx_seq_one_letter_code
_entity_poly.pdbx_strand_id
1 'polypeptide(L)'
;MNTPLHTNSDHQNAAFGFALADSSVLAEAQLIVSQLGREDGLQLDIDPQRLLKDGRKVSVIAQQLDSPGNRQDANIIYGQELAYVQYAVNLKPDSTISIASIEGVEQPVDLGWSAFAEGEYELRISLHMKTPRIAEGALEPEQLAMVKYAQVITVYISLFPAQAASLSSPSQAVWSRNHHVFDSYGRGGFILADLPRLAERVEELIGPGNHNLIEQFAEGELSDTLLEEGVMAIVWGVTPWCYSLYSAPDEQSARILAVDKLGDEPERQGIYRIDPSIQQLSIVPANELAYWPACVQNDWPVIDVAVEGETLHMDLYTQICESVNGLHENPLPSFVLTRSQGKPEAIIPLIDVVIVDEA
;
A
#
# COMPACT_ATOMS: atom_id res chain seq x y z
N MET A 1 -25.71 -5.73 16.44
CA MET A 1 -24.44 -6.34 16.88
C MET A 1 -23.42 -5.23 16.83
N ASN A 2 -22.76 -4.92 17.95
CA ASN A 2 -21.80 -3.83 18.03
C ASN A 2 -20.51 -4.33 17.38
N THR A 3 -20.19 -3.85 16.19
CA THR A 3 -18.90 -4.13 15.56
C THR A 3 -17.97 -2.96 15.92
N PRO A 4 -17.06 -3.10 16.90
CA PRO A 4 -15.95 -2.16 17.00
C PRO A 4 -15.13 -2.24 15.71
N LEU A 5 -14.93 -1.10 15.04
CA LEU A 5 -13.96 -1.01 13.94
C LEU A 5 -12.57 -1.04 14.56
N HIS A 6 -11.84 -2.13 14.34
CA HIS A 6 -10.51 -2.41 14.90
C HIS A 6 -10.41 -2.41 16.44
N THR A 7 -9.66 -3.38 16.97
CA THR A 7 -9.44 -3.58 18.42
C THR A 7 -8.17 -2.89 18.95
N ASN A 8 -7.50 -2.05 18.15
CA ASN A 8 -6.20 -1.47 18.48
C ASN A 8 -6.27 -0.09 19.17
N SER A 9 -7.32 0.14 19.98
CA SER A 9 -7.58 1.39 20.70
C SER A 9 -6.52 1.79 21.74
N ASP A 10 -5.60 0.89 22.08
CA ASP A 10 -4.66 1.06 23.19
C ASP A 10 -3.20 1.36 22.74
N HIS A 11 -2.93 1.45 21.44
CA HIS A 11 -1.60 1.76 20.93
C HIS A 11 -1.43 3.26 20.65
N GLN A 12 -0.53 3.90 21.40
CA GLN A 12 -0.04 5.24 21.11
C GLN A 12 0.90 5.18 19.89
N ASN A 13 0.34 5.25 18.68
CA ASN A 13 1.10 5.24 17.44
C ASN A 13 0.91 6.54 16.66
N ALA A 14 1.97 7.00 16.00
CA ALA A 14 1.93 8.16 15.11
C ALA A 14 1.16 7.87 13.80
N ALA A 15 0.82 6.62 13.53
CA ALA A 15 0.01 6.20 12.38
C ALA A 15 -1.13 5.29 12.86
N PHE A 16 -2.30 5.49 12.28
CA PHE A 16 -3.52 4.74 12.51
C PHE A 16 -4.23 4.49 11.18
N GLY A 17 -5.13 3.53 11.15
CA GLY A 17 -6.07 3.38 10.07
C GLY A 17 -6.99 2.18 10.24
N PHE A 18 -7.87 2.01 9.27
CA PHE A 18 -8.82 0.90 9.14
C PHE A 18 -9.34 0.88 7.70
N ALA A 19 -9.99 -0.20 7.28
CA ALA A 19 -10.61 -0.26 5.96
C ALA A 19 -12.04 -0.72 6.07
N LEU A 20 -12.86 -0.24 5.14
CA LEU A 20 -14.26 -0.57 5.03
C LEU A 20 -14.56 -1.08 3.62
N ALA A 21 -15.50 -2.02 3.55
CA ALA A 21 -15.94 -2.57 2.26
C ALA A 21 -16.67 -1.54 1.38
N ASP A 22 -17.15 -0.44 1.99
CA ASP A 22 -17.97 0.57 1.34
C ASP A 22 -17.66 1.97 1.85
N SER A 23 -17.22 2.84 0.94
CA SER A 23 -16.88 4.23 1.19
C SER A 23 -18.09 5.07 1.57
N SER A 24 -19.30 4.69 1.14
CA SER A 24 -20.50 5.50 1.35
C SER A 24 -20.85 5.67 2.83
N VAL A 25 -20.45 4.73 3.67
CA VAL A 25 -20.67 4.78 5.13
C VAL A 25 -19.83 5.88 5.81
N LEU A 26 -18.80 6.39 5.13
CA LEU A 26 -18.00 7.54 5.57
C LEU A 26 -18.49 8.87 4.98
N ALA A 27 -19.48 8.87 4.09
CA ALA A 27 -19.87 10.08 3.36
C ALA A 27 -20.38 11.20 4.29
N GLU A 28 -20.94 10.85 5.45
CA GLU A 28 -21.42 11.77 6.49
C GLU A 28 -20.55 11.71 7.77
N ALA A 29 -19.44 10.96 7.75
CA ALA A 29 -18.54 10.86 8.89
C ALA A 29 -17.80 12.17 9.15
N GLN A 30 -17.52 12.41 10.43
CA GLN A 30 -16.89 13.63 10.91
C GLN A 30 -15.65 13.30 11.71
N LEU A 31 -14.60 14.09 11.53
CA LEU A 31 -13.47 14.12 12.42
C LEU A 31 -13.78 15.07 13.58
N ILE A 32 -13.65 14.58 14.80
CA ILE A 32 -13.91 15.32 16.03
C ILE A 32 -12.59 15.60 16.74
N VAL A 33 -12.27 16.88 16.94
CA VAL A 33 -11.17 17.32 17.82
C VAL A 33 -11.76 17.75 19.16
N SER A 34 -11.51 16.96 20.20
CA SER A 34 -12.05 17.18 21.55
C SER A 34 -10.97 17.68 22.51
N GLN A 35 -11.36 18.45 23.53
CA GLN A 35 -10.47 18.97 24.57
C GLN A 35 -11.18 18.88 25.93
N LEU A 36 -10.44 18.58 27.01
CA LEU A 36 -11.04 18.53 28.34
C LEU A 36 -11.67 19.89 28.70
N GLY A 37 -12.94 19.87 29.12
CA GLY A 37 -13.68 21.07 29.53
C GLY A 37 -14.35 21.85 28.39
N ARG A 38 -14.36 21.33 27.15
CA ARG A 38 -15.18 21.85 26.04
C ARG A 38 -16.26 20.81 25.71
N GLU A 39 -17.53 21.15 25.93
CA GLU A 39 -18.64 20.19 25.76
C GLU A 39 -18.86 19.78 24.30
N ASP A 40 -18.64 20.70 23.35
CA ASP A 40 -18.75 20.45 21.91
C ASP A 40 -17.36 20.52 21.28
N GLY A 41 -16.78 19.36 20.95
CA GLY A 41 -15.55 19.27 20.16
C GLY A 41 -15.70 19.94 18.80
N LEU A 42 -14.59 20.31 18.16
CA LEU A 42 -14.59 20.83 16.79
C LEU A 42 -14.91 19.67 15.83
N GLN A 43 -16.02 19.76 15.11
CA GLN A 43 -16.45 18.78 14.11
C GLN A 43 -16.05 19.24 12.72
N LEU A 44 -15.39 18.36 11.97
CA LEU A 44 -14.88 18.64 10.63
C LEU A 44 -15.35 17.53 9.69
N ASP A 45 -15.93 17.91 8.55
CA ASP A 45 -16.41 16.93 7.58
C ASP A 45 -15.22 16.22 6.90
N ILE A 46 -15.26 14.89 6.83
CA ILE A 46 -14.23 14.10 6.14
C ILE A 46 -14.36 14.23 4.61
N ASP A 47 -15.60 14.30 4.11
CA ASP A 47 -15.91 14.38 2.69
C ASP A 47 -16.87 15.54 2.40
N PRO A 48 -16.43 16.81 2.54
CA PRO A 48 -17.28 17.97 2.31
C PRO A 48 -17.80 18.07 0.87
N GLN A 49 -17.15 17.37 -0.08
CA GLN A 49 -17.50 17.36 -1.51
C GLN A 49 -18.39 16.18 -1.90
N ARG A 50 -18.71 15.27 -0.95
CA ARG A 50 -19.60 14.11 -1.12
C ARG A 50 -19.13 13.10 -2.18
N LEU A 51 -17.83 12.91 -2.33
CA LEU A 51 -17.20 12.00 -3.30
C LEU A 51 -17.22 10.51 -2.87
N LEU A 52 -17.51 10.20 -1.60
CA LEU A 52 -17.49 8.84 -1.07
C LEU A 52 -18.79 8.04 -1.35
N LYS A 53 -19.84 8.68 -1.88
CA LYS A 53 -21.18 8.08 -2.05
C LYS A 53 -21.27 6.96 -3.07
N ASP A 54 -20.25 6.79 -3.90
CA ASP A 54 -20.27 5.82 -5.00
C ASP A 54 -20.08 4.36 -4.56
N GLY A 55 -19.76 4.10 -3.30
CA GLY A 55 -19.65 2.75 -2.72
C GLY A 55 -18.49 1.92 -3.27
N ARG A 56 -17.26 2.39 -3.03
CA ARG A 56 -16.00 1.66 -3.33
C ARG A 56 -15.38 1.16 -2.03
N LYS A 57 -14.42 0.22 -2.11
CA LYS A 57 -13.58 -0.07 -0.93
C LYS A 57 -12.86 1.19 -0.49
N VAL A 58 -12.74 1.40 0.82
CA VAL A 58 -12.02 2.54 1.38
C VAL A 58 -11.01 2.10 2.42
N SER A 59 -9.80 2.64 2.35
CA SER A 59 -8.81 2.61 3.42
C SER A 59 -8.73 4.00 4.04
N VAL A 60 -8.79 4.08 5.36
CA VAL A 60 -8.59 5.31 6.12
C VAL A 60 -7.22 5.22 6.76
N ILE A 61 -6.37 6.20 6.49
CA ILE A 61 -5.01 6.28 7.01
C ILE A 61 -4.87 7.64 7.69
N ALA A 62 -4.47 7.64 8.95
CA ALA A 62 -4.28 8.83 9.75
C ALA A 62 -2.84 8.88 10.27
N GLN A 63 -2.10 9.95 9.98
CA GLN A 63 -0.74 10.16 10.47
C GLN A 63 -0.54 11.49 11.20
N GLN A 64 0.18 11.42 12.32
CA GLN A 64 0.84 12.56 12.95
C GLN A 64 2.26 12.71 12.39
N LEU A 65 2.55 13.87 11.81
CA LEU A 65 3.81 14.15 11.12
C LEU A 65 4.53 15.35 11.76
N ASP A 66 5.85 15.36 11.71
CA ASP A 66 6.67 16.50 12.16
C ASP A 66 6.61 17.69 11.19
N SER A 67 6.29 17.44 9.92
CA SER A 67 6.21 18.42 8.84
C SER A 67 5.16 18.01 7.80
N PRO A 68 4.61 18.95 7.00
CA PRO A 68 3.67 18.59 5.94
C PRO A 68 4.29 17.58 4.97
N GLY A 69 3.53 16.51 4.68
CA GLY A 69 3.87 15.57 3.62
C GLY A 69 3.81 16.25 2.24
N ASN A 70 4.66 15.79 1.33
CA ASN A 70 4.61 16.23 -0.06
C ASN A 70 3.36 15.65 -0.75
N ARG A 71 2.54 16.53 -1.34
CA ARG A 71 1.31 16.13 -2.03
C ARG A 71 1.56 15.23 -3.23
N GLN A 72 2.68 15.38 -3.94
CA GLN A 72 3.02 14.52 -5.06
C GLN A 72 3.34 13.10 -4.59
N ASP A 73 4.04 12.97 -3.47
CA ASP A 73 4.37 11.68 -2.87
C ASP A 73 3.08 10.97 -2.41
N ALA A 74 2.16 11.69 -1.76
CA ALA A 74 0.84 11.17 -1.41
C ALA A 74 0.05 10.70 -2.64
N ASN A 75 0.14 11.42 -3.77
CA ASN A 75 -0.51 11.00 -5.02
C ASN A 75 0.06 9.71 -5.61
N ILE A 76 1.34 9.45 -5.35
CA ILE A 76 2.00 8.21 -5.77
C ILE A 76 1.58 7.08 -4.85
N ILE A 77 1.67 7.26 -3.53
CA ILE A 77 1.40 6.23 -2.53
C ILE A 77 -0.09 5.87 -2.48
N TYR A 78 -0.98 6.85 -2.44
CA TYR A 78 -2.41 6.67 -2.23
C TYR A 78 -3.24 6.75 -3.52
N GLY A 79 -2.60 7.09 -4.65
CA GLY A 79 -3.26 7.28 -5.94
C GLY A 79 -3.71 8.73 -6.18
N GLN A 80 -4.40 8.96 -7.28
CA GLN A 80 -4.78 10.31 -7.73
C GLN A 80 -5.65 11.00 -6.68
N GLU A 81 -5.23 12.18 -6.22
CA GLU A 81 -6.07 13.01 -5.34
C GLU A 81 -7.33 13.46 -6.08
N LEU A 82 -8.48 13.19 -5.48
CA LEU A 82 -9.80 13.60 -5.93
C LEU A 82 -10.20 14.94 -5.30
N ALA A 83 -9.92 15.10 -4.02
CA ALA A 83 -10.22 16.30 -3.24
C ALA A 83 -9.33 16.40 -2.00
N TYR A 84 -9.23 17.60 -1.45
CA TYR A 84 -8.68 17.81 -0.11
C TYR A 84 -9.36 18.99 0.59
N VAL A 85 -9.27 19.00 1.91
CA VAL A 85 -9.60 20.12 2.79
C VAL A 85 -8.53 20.24 3.86
N GLN A 86 -8.31 21.46 4.35
CA GLN A 86 -7.30 21.75 5.36
C GLN A 86 -7.86 22.72 6.40
N TYR A 87 -7.55 22.47 7.67
CA TYR A 87 -8.04 23.19 8.83
C TYR A 87 -6.88 23.55 9.75
N ALA A 88 -6.86 24.81 10.21
CA ALA A 88 -6.03 25.21 11.34
C ALA A 88 -6.73 24.82 12.65
N VAL A 89 -6.07 24.03 13.49
CA VAL A 89 -6.59 23.59 14.78
C VAL A 89 -5.60 23.93 15.88
N ASN A 90 -6.10 24.36 17.02
CA ASN A 90 -5.26 24.60 18.19
C ASN A 90 -5.40 23.39 19.12
N LEU A 91 -4.30 22.68 19.37
CA LEU A 91 -4.27 21.49 20.21
C LEU A 91 -3.63 21.78 21.54
N LYS A 92 -4.07 21.03 22.54
CA LYS A 92 -3.57 20.99 23.93
C LYS A 92 -3.11 19.56 24.26
N PRO A 93 -2.31 19.37 25.32
CA PRO A 93 -1.82 18.04 25.70
C PRO A 93 -2.90 16.99 25.98
N ASP A 94 -4.10 17.43 26.34
CA ASP A 94 -5.29 16.63 26.61
C ASP A 94 -6.28 16.58 25.45
N SER A 95 -5.89 17.08 24.27
CA SER A 95 -6.72 16.96 23.08
C SER A 95 -6.80 15.51 22.60
N THR A 96 -7.93 15.13 22.03
CA THR A 96 -8.09 13.84 21.35
C THR A 96 -8.70 14.07 19.98
N ILE A 97 -8.40 13.17 19.04
CA ILE A 97 -8.94 13.22 17.68
C ILE A 97 -9.55 11.86 17.37
N SER A 98 -10.80 11.85 16.96
CA SER A 98 -11.54 10.64 16.61
C SER A 98 -12.41 10.84 15.37
N ILE A 99 -12.77 9.74 14.73
CA ILE A 99 -13.75 9.73 13.64
C ILE A 99 -15.08 9.23 14.18
N ALA A 100 -16.14 9.99 13.97
CA ALA A 100 -17.48 9.65 14.42
C ALA A 100 -18.48 9.69 13.25
N SER A 101 -19.72 9.31 13.54
CA SER A 101 -20.83 9.34 12.58
C SER A 101 -20.59 8.47 11.34
N ILE A 102 -19.80 7.40 11.47
CA ILE A 102 -19.65 6.37 10.45
C ILE A 102 -20.95 5.54 10.45
N GLU A 103 -21.61 5.41 9.30
CA GLU A 103 -22.84 4.63 9.22
C GLU A 103 -22.60 3.17 9.61
N GLY A 104 -23.44 2.63 10.51
CA GLY A 104 -23.30 1.27 11.03
C GLY A 104 -22.33 1.13 12.21
N VAL A 105 -21.66 2.21 12.64
CA VAL A 105 -20.71 2.21 13.75
C VAL A 105 -21.19 3.17 14.84
N GLU A 106 -21.47 2.63 16.03
CA GLU A 106 -22.04 3.44 17.12
C GLU A 106 -21.00 4.25 17.89
N GLN A 107 -19.76 3.75 17.98
CA GLN A 107 -18.71 4.36 18.78
C GLN A 107 -17.73 5.14 17.89
N PRO A 108 -17.26 6.33 18.33
CA PRO A 108 -16.17 7.01 17.65
C PRO A 108 -14.92 6.14 17.62
N VAL A 109 -14.22 6.17 16.49
CA VAL A 109 -12.91 5.54 16.29
C VAL A 109 -11.84 6.53 16.71
N ASP A 110 -11.20 6.29 17.86
CA ASP A 110 -10.08 7.10 18.32
C ASP A 110 -8.84 6.83 17.46
N LEU A 111 -8.14 7.89 17.05
CA LEU A 111 -6.92 7.76 16.25
C LEU A 111 -5.69 7.36 17.09
N GLY A 112 -5.78 7.40 18.42
CA GLY A 112 -4.71 6.95 19.32
C GLY A 112 -3.45 7.82 19.30
N TRP A 113 -3.52 9.02 18.71
CA TRP A 113 -2.37 9.93 18.65
C TRP A 113 -1.99 10.43 20.05
N SER A 114 -0.70 10.34 20.36
CA SER A 114 -0.17 10.63 21.70
C SER A 114 -0.03 12.13 21.98
N ALA A 115 0.15 12.47 23.27
CA ALA A 115 0.11 13.82 23.84
C ALA A 115 0.66 14.94 22.94
N PHE A 116 -0.23 15.84 22.52
CA PHE A 116 0.12 16.99 21.70
C PHE A 116 0.91 18.03 22.50
N ALA A 117 1.83 18.73 21.84
CA ALA A 117 2.32 19.98 22.41
C ALA A 117 1.21 21.03 22.28
N GLU A 118 1.10 21.93 23.26
CA GLU A 118 0.17 23.05 23.12
C GLU A 118 0.61 23.95 21.96
N GLY A 119 -0.27 24.17 20.99
CA GLY A 119 0.08 24.97 19.81
C GLY A 119 -0.91 24.88 18.66
N GLU A 120 -0.56 25.57 17.57
CA GLU A 120 -1.29 25.53 16.31
C GLU A 120 -0.77 24.41 15.41
N TYR A 121 -1.72 23.64 14.88
CA TYR A 121 -1.51 22.54 13.97
C TYR A 121 -2.34 22.76 12.70
N GLU A 122 -1.85 22.20 11.62
CA GLU A 122 -2.59 22.06 10.37
C GLU A 122 -3.05 20.61 10.27
N LEU A 123 -4.35 20.44 10.09
CA LEU A 123 -4.99 19.18 9.86
C LEU A 123 -5.49 19.15 8.42
N ARG A 124 -5.03 18.18 7.64
CA ARG A 124 -5.44 17.99 6.25
C ARG A 124 -6.11 16.64 6.07
N ILE A 125 -7.25 16.65 5.38
CA ILE A 125 -7.97 15.47 4.95
C ILE A 125 -7.96 15.46 3.43
N SER A 126 -7.43 14.42 2.81
CA SER A 126 -7.44 14.25 1.36
C SER A 126 -8.01 12.90 0.94
N LEU A 127 -8.74 12.91 -0.16
CA LEU A 127 -9.32 11.72 -0.78
C LEU A 127 -8.48 11.36 -2.01
N HIS A 128 -8.01 10.13 -2.05
CA HIS A 128 -7.21 9.60 -3.14
C HIS A 128 -7.89 8.37 -3.73
N MET A 129 -7.63 8.08 -5.01
CA MET A 129 -8.14 6.89 -5.67
C MET A 129 -7.03 6.12 -6.36
N LYS A 130 -6.91 4.84 -6.00
CA LYS A 130 -6.11 3.86 -6.72
C LYS A 130 -6.97 3.18 -7.77
N THR A 131 -6.46 3.15 -8.99
CA THR A 131 -7.03 2.37 -10.10
C THR A 131 -5.98 1.35 -10.52
N PRO A 132 -6.34 0.06 -10.71
CA PRO A 132 -5.40 -0.95 -11.16
C PRO A 132 -4.69 -0.51 -12.45
N ARG A 133 -3.38 -0.74 -12.59
CA ARG A 133 -2.63 -0.29 -13.78
C ARG A 133 -3.19 -0.84 -15.08
N ILE A 134 -3.62 -2.10 -15.09
CA ILE A 134 -4.31 -2.71 -16.24
C ILE A 134 -5.57 -1.93 -16.70
N ALA A 135 -6.12 -1.09 -15.83
CA ALA A 135 -7.34 -0.32 -16.02
C ALA A 135 -7.12 1.18 -16.26
N GLU A 136 -5.88 1.66 -16.38
CA GLU A 136 -5.57 3.08 -16.60
C GLU A 136 -5.76 3.53 -18.08
N GLY A 137 -6.15 2.61 -18.96
CA GLY A 137 -6.39 2.84 -20.39
C GLY A 137 -7.86 3.08 -20.76
N ALA A 138 -8.14 3.06 -22.07
CA ALA A 138 -9.51 3.08 -22.57
C ALA A 138 -10.20 1.75 -22.23
N LEU A 139 -11.37 1.84 -21.60
CA LEU A 139 -12.13 0.69 -21.14
C LEU A 139 -13.50 0.65 -21.81
N GLU A 140 -13.94 -0.56 -22.14
CA GLU A 140 -15.30 -0.84 -22.55
C GLU A 140 -16.28 -0.67 -21.37
N PRO A 141 -17.57 -0.38 -21.60
CA PRO A 141 -18.53 -0.14 -20.52
C PRO A 141 -18.63 -1.26 -19.49
N GLU A 142 -18.51 -2.52 -19.91
CA GLU A 142 -18.52 -3.68 -19.01
C GLU A 142 -17.27 -3.73 -18.12
N GLN A 143 -16.12 -3.30 -18.64
CA GLN A 143 -14.87 -3.23 -17.90
C GLN A 143 -14.90 -2.10 -16.87
N LEU A 144 -15.57 -0.97 -17.16
CA LEU A 144 -15.74 0.14 -16.21
C LEU A 144 -16.43 -0.31 -14.92
N ALA A 145 -17.45 -1.17 -15.02
CA ALA A 145 -18.14 -1.71 -13.85
C ALA A 145 -17.22 -2.59 -12.99
N MET A 146 -16.44 -3.48 -13.63
CA MET A 146 -15.46 -4.33 -12.92
C MET A 146 -14.36 -3.50 -12.26
N VAL A 147 -13.85 -2.49 -12.95
CA VAL A 147 -12.79 -1.61 -12.45
C VAL A 147 -13.26 -0.83 -11.23
N LYS A 148 -14.53 -0.40 -11.19
CA LYS A 148 -15.09 0.26 -10.00
C LYS A 148 -14.95 -0.60 -8.73
N TYR A 149 -15.14 -1.92 -8.82
CA TYR A 149 -14.98 -2.83 -7.68
C TYR A 149 -13.51 -3.06 -7.30
N ALA A 150 -12.59 -2.90 -8.26
CA ALA A 150 -11.16 -3.02 -8.02
C ALA A 150 -10.53 -1.72 -7.50
N GLN A 151 -11.16 -0.57 -7.75
CA GLN A 151 -10.73 0.73 -7.24
C GLN A 151 -10.81 0.78 -5.72
N VAL A 152 -9.83 1.46 -5.13
CA VAL A 152 -9.76 1.72 -3.69
C VAL A 152 -9.66 3.21 -3.47
N ILE A 153 -10.53 3.74 -2.61
CA ILE A 153 -10.42 5.10 -2.11
C ILE A 153 -9.54 5.09 -0.88
N THR A 154 -8.63 6.05 -0.77
CA THR A 154 -7.89 6.29 0.47
C THR A 154 -8.29 7.64 1.05
N VAL A 155 -8.82 7.63 2.28
CA VAL A 155 -9.00 8.82 3.10
C VAL A 155 -7.71 9.02 3.88
N TYR A 156 -6.91 10.00 3.47
CA TYR A 156 -5.65 10.32 4.13
C TYR A 156 -5.81 11.53 5.05
N ILE A 157 -5.60 11.32 6.34
CA ILE A 157 -5.68 12.34 7.39
C ILE A 157 -4.27 12.60 7.88
N SER A 158 -3.79 13.82 7.74
CA SER A 158 -2.45 14.21 8.20
C SER A 158 -2.54 15.40 9.14
N LEU A 159 -1.80 15.33 10.25
CA LEU A 159 -1.70 16.39 11.23
C LEU A 159 -0.24 16.76 11.42
N PHE A 160 0.10 18.04 11.32
CA PHE A 160 1.46 18.54 11.52
C PHE A 160 1.47 19.93 12.16
N PRO A 161 2.55 20.33 12.87
CA PRO A 161 2.65 21.67 13.45
C PRO A 161 2.58 22.77 12.38
N ALA A 162 1.79 23.82 12.61
CA ALA A 162 1.60 24.90 11.62
C ALA A 162 2.92 25.60 11.25
N GLN A 163 3.83 25.72 12.21
CA GLN A 163 5.15 26.32 12.00
C GLN A 163 6.06 25.46 11.10
N ALA A 164 5.86 24.14 11.08
CA ALA A 164 6.65 23.22 10.25
C ALA A 164 6.36 23.41 8.76
N ALA A 165 5.20 23.97 8.40
CA ALA A 165 4.87 24.31 7.01
C ALA A 165 5.79 25.39 6.41
N SER A 166 6.46 26.18 7.25
CA SER A 166 7.39 27.23 6.82
C SER A 166 8.86 26.79 6.78
N LEU A 167 9.17 25.60 7.30
CA LEU A 167 10.53 25.08 7.50
C LEU A 167 10.87 23.89 6.62
N SER A 168 9.98 23.46 5.72
CA SER A 168 10.18 22.31 4.86
C SER A 168 11.39 22.53 3.94
N SER A 169 12.52 21.94 4.33
CA SER A 169 13.58 21.65 3.37
C SER A 169 13.03 20.59 2.41
N PRO A 170 13.23 20.72 1.09
CA PRO A 170 12.81 19.68 0.16
C PRO A 170 13.48 18.37 0.59
N SER A 171 12.69 17.32 0.81
CA SER A 171 13.24 15.97 0.93
C SER A 171 14.06 15.71 -0.34
N GLN A 172 15.27 15.18 -0.18
CA GLN A 172 16.04 14.71 -1.34
C GLN A 172 15.40 13.45 -1.96
N ALA A 173 14.60 12.73 -1.17
CA ALA A 173 13.78 11.61 -1.61
C ALA A 173 12.69 12.11 -2.57
N VAL A 174 12.75 11.67 -3.83
CA VAL A 174 11.72 11.96 -4.84
C VAL A 174 10.99 10.67 -5.13
N TRP A 175 9.74 10.58 -4.70
CA TRP A 175 8.87 9.48 -5.11
C TRP A 175 8.61 9.59 -6.62
N SER A 176 8.75 8.47 -7.31
CA SER A 176 8.37 8.30 -8.72
C SER A 176 7.13 7.41 -8.81
N ARG A 177 6.43 7.46 -9.94
CA ARG A 177 5.29 6.54 -10.19
C ARG A 177 5.68 5.06 -10.05
N ASN A 178 6.95 4.70 -10.26
CA ASN A 178 7.43 3.33 -10.17
C ASN A 178 7.78 2.91 -8.73
N HIS A 179 7.59 3.78 -7.72
CA HIS A 179 7.70 3.39 -6.32
C HIS A 179 6.40 2.77 -5.78
N HIS A 180 5.31 2.81 -6.57
CA HIS A 180 4.05 2.16 -6.24
C HIS A 180 3.35 1.61 -7.50
N VAL A 181 2.95 0.35 -7.42
CA VAL A 181 2.10 -0.31 -8.42
C VAL A 181 0.90 -0.92 -7.73
N PHE A 182 -0.30 -0.54 -8.18
CA PHE A 182 -1.54 -1.18 -7.75
C PHE A 182 -2.10 -1.98 -8.92
N ASP A 183 -2.18 -3.31 -8.80
CA ASP A 183 -2.72 -4.19 -9.85
C ASP A 183 -3.11 -5.58 -9.30
N SER A 184 -3.59 -6.47 -10.17
CA SER A 184 -3.81 -7.89 -9.90
C SER A 184 -3.11 -8.76 -10.95
N TYR A 185 -2.21 -9.64 -10.49
CA TYR A 185 -1.51 -10.60 -11.35
C TYR A 185 -2.06 -12.04 -11.22
N GLY A 186 -3.31 -12.16 -10.78
CA GLY A 186 -4.05 -13.42 -10.75
C GLY A 186 -3.51 -14.46 -9.76
N ARG A 187 -3.94 -15.72 -9.94
CA ARG A 187 -3.71 -16.82 -8.98
C ARG A 187 -2.27 -17.32 -8.93
N GLY A 188 -1.51 -17.13 -10.01
CA GLY A 188 -0.12 -17.58 -10.09
C GLY A 188 0.85 -16.70 -9.29
N GLY A 189 0.44 -15.47 -8.96
CA GLY A 189 1.32 -14.46 -8.40
C GLY A 189 2.23 -13.82 -9.46
N PHE A 190 3.44 -13.41 -9.08
CA PHE A 190 4.34 -12.66 -9.95
C PHE A 190 5.81 -12.87 -9.59
N ILE A 191 6.71 -12.60 -10.54
CA ILE A 191 8.12 -12.32 -10.25
C ILE A 191 8.41 -10.83 -10.30
N LEU A 192 9.43 -10.44 -9.56
CA LEU A 192 10.18 -9.22 -9.80
C LEU A 192 11.51 -9.62 -10.43
N ALA A 193 11.85 -9.10 -11.60
CA ALA A 193 13.09 -9.47 -12.28
C ALA A 193 13.75 -8.32 -13.03
N ASP A 194 15.09 -8.34 -13.09
CA ASP A 194 15.83 -7.66 -14.15
C ASP A 194 15.62 -8.48 -15.43
N LEU A 195 14.57 -8.17 -16.17
CA LEU A 195 14.09 -8.99 -17.27
C LEU A 195 15.14 -9.17 -18.39
N PRO A 196 15.90 -8.15 -18.82
CA PRO A 196 17.01 -8.32 -19.75
C PRO A 196 18.06 -9.32 -19.25
N ARG A 197 18.49 -9.19 -18.00
CA ARG A 197 19.51 -10.07 -17.42
C ARG A 197 18.98 -11.50 -17.22
N LEU A 198 17.73 -11.63 -16.80
CA LEU A 198 17.05 -12.91 -16.68
C LEU A 198 16.95 -13.62 -18.04
N ALA A 199 16.62 -12.88 -19.11
CA ALA A 199 16.58 -13.41 -20.48
C ALA A 199 17.93 -13.99 -20.93
N GLU A 200 19.01 -13.25 -20.73
CA GLU A 200 20.36 -13.72 -21.05
C GLU A 200 20.72 -14.98 -20.25
N ARG A 201 20.48 -14.97 -18.93
CA ARG A 201 20.82 -16.11 -18.06
C ARG A 201 20.00 -17.36 -18.36
N VAL A 202 18.72 -17.22 -18.70
CA VAL A 202 17.88 -18.35 -19.11
C VAL A 202 18.43 -18.98 -20.41
N GLU A 203 18.80 -18.18 -21.40
CA GLU A 203 19.37 -18.69 -22.65
C GLU A 203 20.72 -19.39 -22.43
N GLU A 204 21.55 -18.88 -21.52
CA GLU A 204 22.84 -19.49 -21.18
C GLU A 204 22.69 -20.83 -20.44
N LEU A 205 21.69 -20.96 -19.57
CA LEU A 205 21.50 -22.15 -18.73
C LEU A 205 20.77 -23.28 -19.45
N ILE A 206 19.71 -22.97 -20.21
CA ILE A 206 18.84 -23.97 -20.85
C ILE A 206 18.75 -23.86 -22.38
N GLY A 207 19.58 -22.99 -22.98
CA GLY A 207 19.65 -22.77 -24.42
C GLY A 207 18.55 -21.84 -24.95
N PRO A 208 18.62 -21.42 -26.23
CA PRO A 208 17.55 -20.66 -26.86
C PRO A 208 16.33 -21.54 -27.13
N GLY A 209 15.13 -21.00 -27.00
CA GLY A 209 13.91 -21.75 -27.29
C GLY A 209 12.64 -21.15 -26.73
N ASN A 210 11.52 -21.78 -27.07
CA ASN A 210 10.24 -21.51 -26.43
C ASN A 210 10.11 -22.36 -25.17
N HIS A 211 10.55 -21.80 -24.06
CA HIS A 211 10.56 -22.47 -22.76
C HIS A 211 9.30 -22.15 -21.97
N ASN A 212 8.79 -23.17 -21.28
CA ASN A 212 7.80 -23.00 -20.22
C ASN A 212 8.56 -22.88 -18.89
N LEU A 213 8.83 -21.65 -18.44
CA LEU A 213 9.60 -21.44 -17.22
C LEU A 213 8.83 -21.84 -15.95
N ILE A 214 7.50 -21.94 -15.99
CA ILE A 214 6.73 -22.45 -14.86
C ILE A 214 7.11 -23.92 -14.58
N GLU A 215 7.19 -24.74 -15.63
CA GLU A 215 7.62 -26.14 -15.51
C GLU A 215 9.09 -26.25 -15.09
N GLN A 216 9.96 -25.42 -15.69
CA GLN A 216 11.39 -25.44 -15.37
C GLN A 216 11.68 -24.99 -13.93
N PHE A 217 10.93 -24.03 -13.39
CA PHE A 217 11.06 -23.61 -12.00
C PHE A 217 10.53 -24.66 -11.02
N ALA A 218 9.55 -25.48 -11.42
CA ALA A 218 9.07 -26.58 -10.58
C ALA A 218 10.12 -27.69 -10.40
N GLU A 219 11.11 -27.79 -11.30
CA GLU A 219 12.24 -28.70 -11.18
C GLU A 219 13.34 -28.19 -10.22
N GLY A 220 13.31 -26.90 -9.85
CA GLY A 220 14.13 -26.29 -8.80
C GLY A 220 15.50 -25.77 -9.25
N GLU A 221 16.25 -26.53 -10.06
CA GLU A 221 17.65 -26.18 -10.39
C GLU A 221 17.80 -24.79 -11.06
N LEU A 222 16.90 -24.48 -12.01
CA LEU A 222 16.92 -23.20 -12.71
C LEU A 222 16.52 -22.05 -11.78
N SER A 223 15.43 -22.22 -11.02
CA SER A 223 14.95 -21.16 -10.12
C SER A 223 15.95 -20.86 -9.00
N ASP A 224 16.54 -21.89 -8.41
CA ASP A 224 17.51 -21.74 -7.33
C ASP A 224 18.74 -20.97 -7.81
N THR A 225 19.27 -21.33 -8.98
CA THR A 225 20.41 -20.64 -9.60
C THR A 225 20.11 -19.16 -9.83
N LEU A 226 18.95 -18.84 -10.41
CA LEU A 226 18.57 -17.46 -10.73
C LEU A 226 18.28 -16.62 -9.47
N LEU A 227 17.68 -17.22 -8.44
CA LEU A 227 17.48 -16.59 -7.13
C LEU A 227 18.83 -16.33 -6.44
N GLU A 228 19.76 -17.30 -6.46
CA GLU A 228 21.09 -17.17 -5.88
C GLU A 228 21.95 -16.14 -6.59
N GLU A 229 21.82 -16.01 -7.92
CA GLU A 229 22.49 -14.97 -8.70
C GLU A 229 21.92 -13.58 -8.45
N GLY A 230 20.72 -13.51 -7.87
CA GLY A 230 20.04 -12.27 -7.51
C GLY A 230 19.47 -11.52 -8.70
N VAL A 231 18.97 -12.24 -9.71
CA VAL A 231 18.33 -11.65 -10.89
C VAL A 231 16.81 -11.54 -10.77
N MET A 232 16.22 -12.24 -9.79
CA MET A 232 14.77 -12.23 -9.58
C MET A 232 14.37 -12.46 -8.12
N ALA A 233 13.13 -12.09 -7.82
CA ALA A 233 12.37 -12.49 -6.64
C ALA A 233 11.01 -13.06 -7.07
N ILE A 234 10.46 -13.98 -6.28
CA ILE A 234 9.30 -14.80 -6.64
C ILE A 234 8.18 -14.67 -5.60
N VAL A 235 6.94 -14.48 -6.03
CA VAL A 235 5.74 -14.60 -5.19
C VAL A 235 4.74 -15.56 -5.82
N TRP A 236 4.71 -16.83 -5.38
CA TRP A 236 3.84 -17.88 -5.93
C TRP A 236 2.55 -18.11 -5.16
N GLY A 237 1.50 -18.47 -5.92
CA GLY A 237 0.24 -18.97 -5.37
C GLY A 237 -0.50 -17.92 -4.56
N VAL A 238 -0.87 -16.81 -5.21
CA VAL A 238 -1.51 -15.66 -4.55
C VAL A 238 -3.02 -15.73 -4.74
N THR A 239 -3.83 -15.61 -3.69
CA THR A 239 -5.29 -15.44 -3.85
C THR A 239 -5.57 -14.21 -4.74
N PRO A 240 -6.45 -14.27 -5.78
CA PRO A 240 -6.46 -13.30 -6.88
C PRO A 240 -7.15 -11.98 -6.49
N TRP A 241 -6.50 -11.20 -5.64
CA TRP A 241 -6.91 -9.86 -5.22
C TRP A 241 -6.06 -8.79 -5.93
N CYS A 242 -6.59 -7.57 -6.04
CA CYS A 242 -5.73 -6.42 -6.36
C CYS A 242 -4.91 -6.07 -5.12
N TYR A 243 -3.61 -5.85 -5.29
CA TYR A 243 -2.70 -5.46 -4.21
C TYR A 243 -1.85 -4.29 -4.62
N SER A 244 -1.35 -3.58 -3.60
CA SER A 244 -0.34 -2.55 -3.77
C SER A 244 1.05 -3.17 -3.60
N LEU A 245 1.98 -2.84 -4.49
CA LEU A 245 3.41 -3.12 -4.35
C LEU A 245 4.10 -1.77 -4.13
N TYR A 246 4.71 -1.59 -2.97
CA TYR A 246 5.43 -0.36 -2.61
C TYR A 246 6.92 -0.63 -2.52
N SER A 247 7.71 0.33 -2.98
CA SER A 247 9.12 0.42 -2.62
C SER A 247 9.42 1.85 -2.28
N ALA A 248 9.86 2.11 -1.06
CA ALA A 248 10.19 3.48 -0.66
C ALA A 248 11.52 3.91 -1.29
N PRO A 249 11.68 5.19 -1.67
CA PRO A 249 12.90 5.71 -2.31
C PRO A 249 14.14 5.71 -1.39
N ASP A 250 13.95 5.63 -0.07
CA ASP A 250 15.03 5.51 0.90
C ASP A 250 14.52 4.95 2.25
N GLU A 251 15.46 4.71 3.17
CA GLU A 251 15.17 4.17 4.50
C GLU A 251 14.27 5.09 5.33
N GLN A 252 14.45 6.41 5.23
CA GLN A 252 13.61 7.37 5.95
C GLN A 252 12.16 7.31 5.46
N SER A 253 11.98 7.30 4.14
CA SER A 253 10.68 7.16 3.47
C SER A 253 10.02 5.83 3.83
N ALA A 254 10.80 4.73 3.91
CA ALA A 254 10.29 3.42 4.32
C ALA A 254 9.75 3.42 5.76
N ARG A 255 10.38 4.16 6.67
CA ARG A 255 9.96 4.27 8.08
C ARG A 255 8.67 5.08 8.25
N ILE A 256 8.47 6.12 7.44
CA ILE A 256 7.27 6.98 7.52
C ILE A 256 6.12 6.52 6.61
N LEU A 257 6.36 5.50 5.80
CA LEU A 257 5.38 4.90 4.91
C LEU A 257 4.27 4.22 5.73
N ALA A 258 3.26 5.00 6.12
CA ALA A 258 1.97 4.44 6.54
C ALA A 258 1.22 4.03 5.27
N VAL A 259 1.58 2.85 4.78
CA VAL A 259 0.67 2.03 3.99
C VAL A 259 -0.42 1.49 4.93
N ASP A 260 -1.27 0.61 4.41
CA ASP A 260 -2.27 -0.17 5.14
C ASP A 260 -1.69 -1.08 6.27
N LYS A 261 -0.48 -0.76 6.77
CA LYS A 261 0.20 -1.29 7.96
C LYS A 261 -0.49 -0.80 9.22
N LEU A 262 -1.62 -1.41 9.53
CA LEU A 262 -2.31 -1.21 10.79
C LEU A 262 -1.68 -2.05 11.88
N GLY A 263 -0.47 -1.63 12.29
CA GLY A 263 0.22 -2.12 13.48
C GLY A 263 0.30 -3.64 13.60
N ASP A 264 1.33 -4.24 13.01
CA ASP A 264 2.08 -5.40 13.54
C ASP A 264 3.11 -5.88 12.50
N GLU A 265 3.95 -6.85 12.89
CA GLU A 265 4.85 -7.61 12.03
C GLU A 265 4.16 -8.09 10.74
N PRO A 266 4.88 -8.20 9.61
CA PRO A 266 4.27 -8.69 8.38
C PRO A 266 3.69 -10.09 8.54
N GLU A 267 2.55 -10.36 7.87
CA GLU A 267 1.91 -11.68 7.88
C GLU A 267 2.83 -12.75 7.28
N ARG A 268 3.58 -12.35 6.25
CA ARG A 268 4.62 -13.14 5.63
C ARG A 268 5.76 -12.25 5.15
N GLN A 269 6.97 -12.79 5.22
CA GLN A 269 8.17 -12.14 4.74
C GLN A 269 8.88 -13.02 3.72
N GLY A 270 9.17 -12.43 2.56
CA GLY A 270 10.09 -12.97 1.58
C GLY A 270 11.47 -12.34 1.73
N ILE A 271 12.52 -13.14 1.59
CA ILE A 271 13.91 -12.69 1.63
C ILE A 271 14.59 -13.18 0.36
N TYR A 272 15.13 -12.25 -0.42
CA TYR A 272 15.79 -12.56 -1.69
C TYR A 272 17.15 -11.91 -1.74
N ARG A 273 18.07 -12.53 -2.48
CA ARG A 273 19.24 -11.81 -2.97
C ARG A 273 18.83 -11.04 -4.22
N ILE A 274 19.25 -9.80 -4.36
CA ILE A 274 19.19 -9.07 -5.62
C ILE A 274 20.53 -8.38 -5.85
N ASP A 275 21.02 -8.38 -7.08
CA ASP A 275 22.26 -7.66 -7.41
C ASP A 275 22.13 -6.16 -7.05
N PRO A 276 23.09 -5.59 -6.30
CA PRO A 276 23.06 -4.18 -5.91
C PRO A 276 23.01 -3.21 -7.09
N SER A 277 23.49 -3.61 -8.29
CA SER A 277 23.43 -2.77 -9.47
C SER A 277 22.02 -2.62 -10.03
N ILE A 278 21.11 -3.54 -9.68
CA ILE A 278 19.71 -3.50 -10.13
C ILE A 278 18.98 -2.43 -9.31
N GLN A 279 18.41 -1.46 -10.02
CA GLN A 279 17.61 -0.36 -9.44
C GLN A 279 16.14 -0.45 -9.82
N GLN A 280 15.79 -1.30 -10.79
CA GLN A 280 14.44 -1.49 -11.30
C GLN A 280 14.18 -2.97 -11.56
N LEU A 281 12.98 -3.42 -11.22
CA LEU A 281 12.53 -4.78 -11.47
C LEU A 281 11.20 -4.73 -12.23
N SER A 282 11.10 -5.49 -13.30
CA SER A 282 9.84 -5.75 -14.00
C SER A 282 8.97 -6.67 -13.15
N ILE A 283 7.69 -6.33 -13.04
CA ILE A 283 6.67 -7.13 -12.38
C ILE A 283 6.00 -7.99 -13.44
N VAL A 284 6.34 -9.28 -13.46
CA VAL A 284 5.87 -10.21 -14.49
C VAL A 284 4.88 -11.20 -13.86
N PRO A 285 3.63 -11.27 -14.34
CA PRO A 285 2.67 -12.27 -13.89
C PRO A 285 3.18 -13.70 -14.12
N ALA A 286 3.01 -14.58 -13.15
CA ALA A 286 3.57 -15.93 -13.21
C ALA A 286 3.07 -16.73 -14.42
N ASN A 287 1.82 -16.52 -14.86
CA ASN A 287 1.23 -17.22 -16.00
C ASN A 287 1.92 -16.90 -17.34
N GLU A 288 2.60 -15.76 -17.44
CA GLU A 288 3.28 -15.31 -18.66
C GLU A 288 4.61 -16.05 -18.87
N LEU A 289 5.18 -16.58 -17.80
CA LEU A 289 6.40 -17.38 -17.81
C LEU A 289 6.26 -18.69 -18.59
N ALA A 290 5.03 -19.15 -18.84
CA ALA A 290 4.77 -20.31 -19.70
C ALA A 290 5.13 -20.09 -21.18
N TYR A 291 5.21 -18.83 -21.60
CA TYR A 291 5.48 -18.42 -22.99
C TYR A 291 6.67 -17.46 -23.04
N TRP A 292 7.85 -17.95 -22.61
CA TRP A 292 9.02 -17.11 -22.35
C TRP A 292 9.41 -16.13 -23.47
N PRO A 293 9.46 -16.51 -24.75
CA PRO A 293 9.83 -15.59 -25.82
C PRO A 293 8.86 -14.41 -25.99
N ALA A 294 7.57 -14.61 -25.71
CA ALA A 294 6.58 -13.53 -25.74
C ALA A 294 6.69 -12.66 -24.48
N CYS A 295 6.90 -13.30 -23.33
CA CYS A 295 7.06 -12.64 -22.05
C CYS A 295 8.20 -11.59 -22.06
N VAL A 296 9.38 -11.94 -22.57
CA VAL A 296 10.54 -11.02 -22.61
C VAL A 296 10.39 -9.85 -23.58
N GLN A 297 9.45 -9.92 -24.51
CA GLN A 297 9.17 -8.86 -25.48
C GLN A 297 8.10 -7.88 -25.01
N ASN A 298 7.37 -8.23 -23.94
CA ASN A 298 6.29 -7.41 -23.44
C ASN A 298 6.80 -6.26 -22.55
N ASP A 299 6.05 -5.16 -22.53
CA ASP A 299 6.34 -4.00 -21.68
C ASP A 299 5.61 -4.16 -20.35
N TRP A 300 6.32 -4.70 -19.35
CA TRP A 300 5.77 -4.96 -18.03
C TRP A 300 5.86 -3.72 -17.12
N PRO A 301 4.89 -3.53 -16.20
CA PRO A 301 5.06 -2.57 -15.12
C PRO A 301 6.38 -2.79 -14.39
N VAL A 302 7.08 -1.71 -14.07
CA VAL A 302 8.34 -1.76 -13.31
C VAL A 302 8.16 -1.14 -11.93
N ILE A 303 8.87 -1.69 -10.96
CA ILE A 303 9.04 -1.11 -9.63
C ILE A 303 10.49 -0.64 -9.47
N ASP A 304 10.68 0.59 -9.03
CA ASP A 304 11.97 1.09 -8.58
C ASP A 304 12.29 0.40 -7.24
N VAL A 305 13.48 -0.16 -7.07
CA VAL A 305 13.96 -0.74 -5.80
C VAL A 305 15.11 0.10 -5.31
N ALA A 306 14.79 1.07 -4.47
CA ALA A 306 15.77 2.02 -4.00
C ALA A 306 16.68 1.41 -2.94
N VAL A 307 17.79 2.11 -2.68
CA VAL A 307 18.84 1.78 -1.71
C VAL A 307 19.85 0.74 -2.21
N GLU A 308 21.12 0.96 -1.84
CA GLU A 308 22.19 -0.01 -1.99
C GLU A 308 21.95 -1.19 -1.02
N GLY A 309 22.09 -2.42 -1.50
CA GLY A 309 21.90 -3.60 -0.68
C GLY A 309 21.82 -4.86 -1.55
N GLU A 310 22.32 -5.97 -1.03
CA GLU A 310 22.25 -7.27 -1.70
C GLU A 310 21.01 -8.07 -1.29
N THR A 311 20.34 -7.66 -0.20
CA THR A 311 19.15 -8.34 0.32
C THR A 311 17.91 -7.50 0.03
N LEU A 312 16.92 -8.10 -0.61
CA LEU A 312 15.57 -7.56 -0.79
C LEU A 312 14.62 -8.27 0.17
N HIS A 313 13.98 -7.51 1.05
CA HIS A 313 12.85 -7.96 1.85
C HIS A 313 11.55 -7.61 1.13
N MET A 314 10.62 -8.56 1.09
CA MET A 314 9.27 -8.36 0.58
C MET A 314 8.27 -8.77 1.66
N ASP A 315 7.71 -7.76 2.32
CA ASP A 315 6.82 -7.94 3.46
C ASP A 315 5.36 -7.83 3.00
N LEU A 316 4.56 -8.86 3.29
CA LEU A 316 3.12 -8.85 3.01
C LEU A 316 2.34 -8.40 4.25
N TYR A 317 1.49 -7.41 4.04
CA TYR A 317 0.49 -6.95 5.00
C TYR A 317 -0.90 -7.08 4.36
N THR A 318 -1.88 -7.60 5.10
CA THR A 318 -3.26 -7.63 4.64
C THR A 318 -4.15 -6.86 5.60
N GLN A 319 -4.87 -5.88 5.05
CA GLN A 319 -5.93 -5.21 5.75
C GLN A 319 -7.27 -5.79 5.34
N ILE A 320 -8.14 -6.11 6.30
CA ILE A 320 -9.50 -6.58 5.99
C ILE A 320 -10.42 -5.36 5.91
N CYS A 321 -11.08 -5.17 4.76
CA CYS A 321 -12.18 -4.23 4.63
C CYS A 321 -13.37 -4.73 5.45
N GLU A 322 -13.55 -4.16 6.64
CA GLU A 322 -14.64 -4.50 7.54
C GLU A 322 -16.00 -4.13 6.91
N SER A 323 -17.01 -4.96 7.16
CA SER A 323 -18.36 -4.72 6.67
C SER A 323 -19.27 -4.24 7.79
N VAL A 324 -19.69 -2.98 7.69
CA VAL A 324 -20.60 -2.34 8.67
C VAL A 324 -22.04 -2.24 8.19
N ASN A 325 -22.30 -2.55 6.91
CA ASN A 325 -23.62 -2.51 6.27
C ASN A 325 -24.04 -3.86 5.66
N GLY A 326 -23.35 -4.96 6.00
CA GLY A 326 -23.72 -6.31 5.57
C GLY A 326 -23.21 -6.72 4.19
N LEU A 327 -22.32 -5.94 3.57
CA LEU A 327 -21.54 -6.35 2.41
C LEU A 327 -20.50 -7.43 2.76
N HIS A 328 -19.89 -8.04 1.75
CA HIS A 328 -18.80 -8.98 1.96
C HIS A 328 -17.52 -8.25 2.37
N GLU A 329 -16.87 -8.75 3.42
CA GLU A 329 -15.51 -8.36 3.77
C GLU A 329 -14.55 -8.79 2.65
N ASN A 330 -13.55 -7.97 2.37
CA ASN A 330 -12.58 -8.24 1.32
C ASN A 330 -11.19 -7.77 1.77
N PRO A 331 -10.11 -8.47 1.40
CA PRO A 331 -8.77 -8.03 1.74
C PRO A 331 -8.28 -6.89 0.85
N LEU A 332 -7.38 -6.09 1.43
CA LEU A 332 -6.50 -5.12 0.78
C LEU A 332 -5.05 -5.52 1.09
N PRO A 333 -4.45 -6.38 0.25
CA PRO A 333 -3.08 -6.83 0.42
C PRO A 333 -2.10 -5.75 -0.06
N SER A 334 -0.97 -5.65 0.64
CA SER A 334 0.12 -4.73 0.36
C SER A 334 1.46 -5.43 0.52
N PHE A 335 2.23 -5.49 -0.56
CA PHE A 335 3.63 -5.92 -0.54
C PHE A 335 4.54 -4.70 -0.39
N VAL A 336 5.43 -4.73 0.58
CA VAL A 336 6.37 -3.64 0.85
C VAL A 336 7.79 -4.14 0.65
N LEU A 337 8.49 -3.51 -0.28
CA LEU A 337 9.86 -3.81 -0.65
C LEU A 337 10.83 -2.91 0.10
N THR A 338 11.78 -3.53 0.79
CA THR A 338 12.91 -2.82 1.42
C THR A 338 14.22 -3.52 1.10
N ARG A 339 15.32 -2.77 1.08
CA ARG A 339 16.67 -3.31 0.87
C ARG A 339 17.52 -3.18 2.11
N SER A 340 18.36 -4.19 2.33
CA SER A 340 19.32 -4.22 3.42
C SER A 340 20.72 -4.64 2.92
N GLN A 341 21.73 -4.22 3.67
CA GLN A 341 23.14 -4.43 3.34
C GLN A 341 23.58 -5.87 3.62
N GLY A 342 24.51 -6.36 2.80
CA GLY A 342 25.03 -7.72 2.90
C GLY A 342 24.14 -8.77 2.25
N LYS A 343 24.75 -9.91 1.93
CA LYS A 343 24.04 -11.07 1.35
C LYS A 343 23.11 -11.68 2.40
N PRO A 344 21.91 -12.14 1.99
CA PRO A 344 21.03 -12.81 2.92
C PRO A 344 21.64 -14.15 3.36
N GLU A 345 21.44 -14.52 4.62
CA GLU A 345 21.88 -15.82 5.15
C GLU A 345 21.13 -16.98 4.48
N ALA A 346 19.88 -16.74 4.10
CA ALA A 346 19.03 -17.67 3.37
C ALA A 346 18.09 -16.91 2.43
N ILE A 347 17.78 -17.50 1.28
CA ILE A 347 16.72 -17.05 0.39
C ILE A 347 15.43 -17.73 0.85
N ILE A 348 14.39 -16.94 1.10
CA ILE A 348 13.08 -17.38 1.58
C ILE A 348 12.03 -16.85 0.60
N PRO A 349 11.66 -17.63 -0.43
CA PRO A 349 10.62 -17.20 -1.37
C PRO A 349 9.23 -17.21 -0.74
N LEU A 350 8.38 -16.27 -1.14
CA LEU A 350 6.95 -16.29 -0.86
C LEU A 350 6.26 -17.31 -1.78
N ILE A 351 5.73 -18.38 -1.20
CA ILE A 351 5.02 -19.46 -1.88
C ILE A 351 3.71 -19.72 -1.13
N ASP A 352 2.67 -20.14 -1.86
CA ASP A 352 1.33 -20.46 -1.34
C ASP A 352 0.76 -19.33 -0.48
N VAL A 353 0.81 -18.11 -1.01
CA VAL A 353 0.34 -16.88 -0.38
C VAL A 353 -1.19 -16.83 -0.35
N VAL A 354 -1.77 -17.38 0.71
CA VAL A 354 -3.19 -17.27 1.02
C VAL A 354 -3.44 -15.96 1.78
N ILE A 355 -4.15 -15.03 1.13
CA ILE A 355 -4.44 -13.69 1.68
C ILE A 355 -5.68 -13.72 2.60
N VAL A 356 -6.67 -14.55 2.27
CA VAL A 356 -7.83 -14.89 3.12
C VAL A 356 -8.21 -16.33 2.79
N ASP A 357 -8.47 -17.15 3.80
CA ASP A 357 -9.03 -18.49 3.60
C ASP A 357 -10.40 -18.37 2.90
N GLU A 358 -10.58 -19.06 1.77
CA GLU A 358 -11.91 -19.25 1.19
C GLU A 358 -12.71 -20.12 2.18
N ALA A 359 -13.56 -19.50 3.01
CA ALA A 359 -14.43 -20.18 3.97
C ALA A 359 -15.57 -20.96 3.29
#